data_AF-W7T695-F1
#
_entry.id   AF-W7T695-F1
#
_cell.length_a   1.000
_cell.length_b   1.000
_cell.length_c   1.000
_cell.angle_alpha   90.00
_cell.angle_beta   90.00
_cell.angle_gamma   90.00
#
_symmetry.space_group_name_H-M   'P 1'
#
loop_
_entity.id
_entity.type
_entity.pdbx_description
1 polymer ?
#
loop_
_entity_poly.entity_id
_entity_poly.type
_entity_poly.pdbx_seq_one_letter_code
_entity_poly.pdbx_strand_id
1 'polypeptide(L)'
;MENVAIAYEPVWAIGTGLTATPEIAQDVHSNIRAILGEAYGQAVADKVVIQYGGSVTPDTVDELMAMPDIDGVPGGGGIAGRGEVCADY
;
A
#
# COMPACT_ATOMS: atom_id res chain seq x y z
N MET A 1 14.87 -9.38 5.76
CA MET A 1 13.43 -9.52 5.52
C MET A 1 13.17 -9.43 4.02
N GLU A 2 13.86 -10.25 3.21
CA GLU A 2 13.96 -10.03 1.75
C GLU A 2 12.84 -10.70 0.94
N ASN A 3 12.08 -11.62 1.55
CA ASN A 3 11.00 -12.36 0.92
C ASN A 3 9.63 -12.09 1.58
N VAL A 4 9.48 -10.93 2.22
CA VAL A 4 8.24 -10.54 2.91
C VAL A 4 7.75 -9.23 2.32
N ALA A 5 6.48 -9.21 1.93
CA ALA A 5 5.74 -8.00 1.61
C ALA A 5 4.57 -7.86 2.61
N ILE A 6 4.18 -6.62 2.88
CA ILE A 6 3.01 -6.28 3.69
C ILE A 6 1.96 -5.70 2.75
N ALA A 7 0.71 -6.13 2.91
CA ALA A 7 -0.44 -5.48 2.29
C ALA A 7 -1.28 -4.82 3.40
N TYR A 8 -1.50 -3.51 3.30
CA TYR A 8 -2.43 -2.80 4.15
C TYR A 8 -3.83 -2.81 3.52
N GLU A 9 -4.78 -3.45 4.19
CA GLU A 9 -6.19 -3.47 3.77
C GLU A 9 -7.04 -2.57 4.67
N PRO A 10 -7.60 -1.46 4.16
CA PRO A 10 -8.55 -0.62 4.90
C PRO A 10 -9.91 -1.33 4.99
N VAL A 11 -10.03 -2.36 5.84
CA VAL A 11 -11.26 -3.19 5.99
C VAL A 11 -12.51 -2.36 6.28
N TRP A 12 -12.34 -1.21 6.96
CA TRP A 12 -13.43 -0.27 7.25
C TRP A 12 -14.08 0.32 5.99
N ALA A 13 -13.39 0.31 4.84
CA ALA A 13 -13.86 0.84 3.57
C ALA A 13 -14.51 -0.25 2.67
N ILE A 14 -14.20 -1.53 2.87
CA ILE A 14 -14.64 -2.64 2.00
C ILE A 14 -16.16 -2.80 2.05
N GLY A 15 -16.82 -2.77 0.88
CA GLY A 15 -18.28 -2.96 0.76
C GLY A 15 -19.13 -1.82 1.33
N THR A 16 -18.51 -0.67 1.65
CA THR A 16 -19.22 0.49 2.23
C THR A 16 -19.51 1.61 1.21
N GLY A 17 -18.90 1.53 0.01
CA GLY A 17 -18.87 2.64 -0.95
C GLY A 17 -17.97 3.80 -0.54
N LEU A 18 -17.23 3.67 0.58
CA LEU A 18 -16.18 4.59 0.97
C LEU A 18 -14.83 4.07 0.47
N THR A 19 -13.90 4.98 0.18
CA THR A 19 -12.53 4.66 -0.22
C THR A 19 -11.58 5.42 0.70
N ALA A 20 -10.50 4.77 1.14
CA ALA A 20 -9.45 5.48 1.85
C ALA A 20 -8.82 6.51 0.89
N THR A 21 -8.72 7.76 1.34
CA THR A 21 -8.03 8.77 0.53
C THR A 21 -6.53 8.47 0.49
N PRO A 22 -5.78 9.00 -0.50
CA PRO A 22 -4.33 8.81 -0.56
C PRO A 22 -3.61 9.23 0.74
N GLU A 23 -4.10 10.28 1.41
CA GLU A 23 -3.55 10.75 2.68
C GLU A 23 -3.75 9.73 3.80
N ILE A 24 -4.95 9.12 3.90
CA ILE A 24 -5.22 8.08 4.90
C ILE A 24 -4.35 6.85 4.63
N ALA A 25 -4.22 6.45 3.37
CA ALA A 25 -3.37 5.33 2.98
C ALA A 25 -1.89 5.61 3.33
N GLN A 26 -1.40 6.81 3.02
CA GLN A 26 -0.04 7.25 3.33
C GLN A 26 0.25 7.29 4.83
N ASP A 27 -0.68 7.82 5.64
CA ASP A 27 -0.52 7.88 7.10
C ASP A 27 -0.33 6.49 7.70
N VAL A 28 -1.13 5.52 7.25
CA VAL A 28 -1.02 4.14 7.73
C VAL A 28 0.27 3.48 7.24
N HIS A 29 0.63 3.65 5.97
CA HIS A 29 1.88 3.10 5.42
C HIS A 29 3.12 3.66 6.11
N SER A 30 3.16 4.97 6.35
CA SER A 30 4.24 5.62 7.09
C SER A 30 4.35 5.08 8.52
N ASN A 31 3.21 4.86 9.19
CA ASN A 31 3.17 4.26 10.51
C ASN A 31 3.69 2.82 10.51
N ILE A 32 3.32 1.99 9.53
CA ILE A 32 3.86 0.64 9.37
C ILE A 32 5.38 0.69 9.17
N ARG A 33 5.89 1.58 8.31
CA ARG A 33 7.33 1.73 8.08
C ARG A 33 8.07 2.18 9.35
N ALA A 34 7.49 3.09 10.14
CA ALA A 34 8.03 3.49 11.43
C ALA A 34 8.12 2.31 12.42
N ILE A 35 7.06 1.50 12.54
CA ILE A 35 7.05 0.29 13.39
C ILE A 35 8.14 -0.69 12.95
N LEU A 36 8.33 -0.89 11.64
CA LEU A 36 9.41 -1.73 11.13
C LEU A 36 10.79 -1.15 11.45
N GLY A 37 10.95 0.17 11.36
CA GLY A 37 12.17 0.88 11.69
C GLY A 37 12.55 0.72 13.16
N GLU A 38 11.57 0.81 14.06
CA GLU A 38 11.75 0.60 15.50
C GLU A 38 12.09 -0.86 15.84
N ALA A 39 11.42 -1.83 15.20
CA ALA A 39 11.58 -3.25 15.52
C ALA A 39 12.81 -3.90 14.89
N TYR A 40 13.18 -3.49 13.66
CA TYR A 40 14.19 -4.18 12.85
C TYR A 40 15.28 -3.24 12.29
N GLY A 41 15.20 -1.94 12.57
CA GLY A 41 16.11 -0.92 12.05
C GLY A 41 15.68 -0.36 10.70
N GLN A 42 16.02 0.92 10.47
CA GLN A 42 15.59 1.66 9.27
C GLN A 42 15.98 0.98 7.96
N ALA A 43 17.19 0.42 7.88
CA ALA A 43 17.67 -0.26 6.68
C ALA A 43 16.85 -1.51 6.30
N VAL A 44 16.15 -2.12 7.27
CA VAL A 44 15.19 -3.20 7.00
C VAL A 44 13.85 -2.61 6.57
N ALA A 45 13.35 -1.59 7.28
CA ALA A 45 12.10 -0.91 6.98
C ALA A 45 12.04 -0.33 5.56
N ASP A 46 13.13 0.26 5.08
CA ASP A 46 13.26 0.83 3.74
C ASP A 46 13.21 -0.23 2.62
N LYS A 47 13.48 -1.49 2.96
CA LYS A 47 13.51 -2.61 2.00
C LYS A 47 12.21 -3.42 1.98
N VAL A 48 11.38 -3.31 3.01
CA VAL A 48 10.10 -4.03 3.05
C VAL A 48 9.13 -3.32 2.11
N VAL A 49 8.55 -4.09 1.20
CA VAL A 49 7.48 -3.64 0.30
C VAL A 49 6.18 -3.56 1.08
N ILE A 50 5.55 -2.39 1.08
CA ILE A 50 4.25 -2.12 1.71
C ILE A 50 3.25 -1.72 0.63
N GLN A 51 2.32 -2.62 0.32
CA GLN A 51 1.31 -2.45 -0.72
C GLN A 51 0.00 -1.94 -0.13
N TYR A 52 -0.68 -1.08 -0.87
CA TYR A 52 -2.05 -0.70 -0.57
C TYR A 52 -3.01 -1.74 -1.15
N GLY A 53 -3.76 -2.42 -0.29
CA GLY A 53 -4.72 -3.47 -0.63
C GLY A 53 -6.19 -3.03 -0.58
N GLY A 54 -6.46 -1.72 -0.47
CA GLY A 54 -7.82 -1.20 -0.58
C GLY A 54 -8.29 -1.09 -2.02
N SER A 55 -9.51 -0.56 -2.20
CA SER A 55 -10.03 -0.29 -3.54
C SER A 55 -9.17 0.75 -4.26
N VAL A 56 -8.76 0.41 -5.47
CA VAL A 56 -8.02 1.27 -6.37
C VAL A 56 -8.81 1.32 -7.67
N THR A 57 -8.82 2.46 -8.33
CA THR A 57 -9.46 2.66 -9.63
C THR A 57 -8.48 3.40 -10.55
N PRO A 58 -8.75 3.50 -11.87
CA PRO A 58 -7.94 4.34 -12.76
C PRO A 58 -7.86 5.80 -12.31
N ASP A 59 -8.85 6.30 -11.57
CA ASP A 59 -8.90 7.68 -11.09
C ASP A 59 -8.04 7.88 -9.83
N THR A 60 -7.85 6.85 -9.00
CA THR A 60 -7.13 6.96 -7.72
C THR A 60 -5.70 6.41 -7.77
N VAL A 61 -5.38 5.56 -8.76
CA VAL A 61 -4.09 4.85 -8.82
C VAL A 61 -2.89 5.79 -8.86
N ASP A 62 -2.94 6.86 -9.66
CA ASP A 62 -1.80 7.76 -9.82
C ASP A 62 -1.52 8.55 -8.53
N GLU A 63 -2.57 8.97 -7.82
CA GLU A 63 -2.44 9.68 -6.55
C GLU A 63 -1.93 8.75 -5.44
N LEU A 64 -2.42 7.50 -5.39
CA LEU A 64 -1.94 6.49 -4.46
C LEU A 64 -0.47 6.12 -4.72
N MET A 65 -0.07 5.94 -5.98
CA MET A 65 1.33 5.62 -6.33
C MET A 65 2.28 6.81 -6.15
N ALA A 66 1.76 8.03 -5.99
CA ALA A 66 2.57 9.21 -5.66
C ALA A 66 2.88 9.32 -4.17
N MET A 67 2.24 8.52 -3.32
CA MET A 67 2.45 8.55 -1.87
C MET A 67 3.81 7.92 -1.51
N PRO A 68 4.66 8.59 -0.69
CA PRO A 68 6.04 8.16 -0.45
C PRO A 68 6.22 6.76 0.12
N ASP A 69 5.25 6.24 0.88
CA ASP A 69 5.35 4.96 1.57
C ASP A 69 4.48 3.86 0.93
N ILE A 70 3.82 4.14 -0.20
CA ILE A 70 3.02 3.15 -0.95
C ILE A 70 3.88 2.54 -2.06
N ASP A 71 4.28 1.29 -1.87
CA ASP A 71 5.20 0.59 -2.77
C ASP A 71 4.49 -0.16 -3.92
N GLY A 72 3.15 -0.12 -3.95
CA GLY A 72 2.35 -0.74 -5.01
C GLY A 72 0.98 -1.22 -4.54
N VAL A 73 0.33 -2.03 -5.38
CA VAL A 73 -0.97 -2.69 -5.12
C VAL A 73 -0.86 -4.19 -5.42
N PRO A 74 -1.60 -5.08 -4.72
CA PRO A 74 -1.61 -6.51 -5.03
C PRO A 74 -2.10 -6.80 -6.45
N GLY A 75 -1.47 -7.76 -7.15
CA GLY A 75 -1.90 -8.18 -8.48
C GLY A 75 -1.37 -7.37 -9.66
N GLY A 76 -0.82 -6.17 -9.42
CA GLY A 76 0.02 -5.47 -10.40
C GLY A 76 1.32 -6.25 -10.61
N GLY A 77 1.53 -6.78 -11.81
CA GLY A 77 2.57 -7.78 -12.09
C GLY A 77 3.99 -7.35 -11.73
N GLY A 78 4.52 -7.87 -10.62
CA GLY A 78 5.92 -7.68 -10.22
C GLY A 78 6.25 -6.27 -9.77
N ILE A 79 7.43 -6.12 -9.17
CA ILE A 79 8.04 -4.83 -8.83
C ILE A 79 7.80 -3.80 -9.96
N ALA A 80 6.89 -2.85 -9.75
CA ALA A 80 6.37 -1.92 -10.75
C ALA A 80 5.71 -2.55 -12.01
N GLY A 81 4.53 -3.16 -11.88
CA GLY A 81 3.77 -3.71 -12.99
C GLY A 81 2.44 -3.01 -13.27
N ARG A 82 2.35 -2.28 -14.39
CA ARG A 82 1.08 -1.91 -15.05
C ARG A 82 0.28 -3.17 -15.37
N GLY A 83 -0.90 -3.33 -14.78
CA GLY A 83 -1.84 -4.38 -15.14
C GLY A 83 -2.95 -4.51 -14.11
N GLU A 84 -4.18 -4.23 -14.55
CA GLU A 84 -5.49 -4.40 -13.91
C GLU A 84 -5.53 -4.28 -12.38
N VAL A 85 -6.02 -3.13 -11.98
CA VAL A 85 -6.29 -2.71 -10.63
C VAL A 85 -7.23 -3.70 -9.93
N CYS A 86 -6.68 -4.51 -9.02
CA CYS A 86 -7.47 -5.43 -8.22
C CYS A 86 -7.99 -4.73 -6.96
N ALA A 87 -9.30 -4.41 -6.96
CA ALA A 87 -10.28 -4.70 -5.90
C ALA A 87 -11.47 -3.72 -5.97
N ASP A 88 -12.28 -3.86 -7.02
CA ASP A 88 -13.69 -3.48 -6.96
C ASP A 88 -14.42 -4.56 -6.15
N TYR A 89 -14.50 -4.41 -4.83
CA TYR A 89 -15.43 -5.16 -3.97
C TYR A 89 -16.63 -4.30 -3.61
#